data_AF-A0A522EBE1-F1
#
_entry.id   AF-A0A522EBE1-F1
#
_cell.length_a   1.000
_cell.length_b   1.000
_cell.length_c   1.000
_cell.angle_alpha   90.00
_cell.angle_beta   90.00
_cell.angle_gamma   90.00
#
_symmetry.space_group_name_H-M   'P 1'
#
loop_
_entity.id
_entity.type
_entity.pdbx_description
1 polymer ?
#
loop_
_entity_poly.entity_id
_entity_poly.type
_entity_poly.pdbx_seq_one_letter_code
_entity_poly.pdbx_strand_id
1 'polypeptide(L)'
;MKQLIKTFTCFLGIIVVFLFSSCKKDILTSKDDSEMAAVSSHVQIPGAEVPDSYNTFYGPVVQMGNGHARTWINVSQDNRALAFGVELTDGALEDLPDIPEEERDFISGPADFLLVLHPKARELTPYDHICINWNEHGHEPAGIYNLPHFD
;
A
#
# COMPACT_ATOMS: atom_id res chain seq x y z
N MET A 1 -43.68 -26.58 -27.68
CA MET A 1 -43.14 -25.35 -27.06
C MET A 1 -43.07 -25.38 -25.53
N LYS A 2 -44.06 -25.90 -24.78
CA LYS A 2 -44.02 -25.88 -23.30
C LYS A 2 -43.04 -26.85 -22.64
N GLN A 3 -42.65 -27.94 -23.30
CA GLN A 3 -41.66 -28.89 -22.76
C GLN A 3 -40.20 -28.46 -22.99
N LEU A 4 -39.93 -27.64 -24.02
CA LEU A 4 -38.58 -27.18 -24.35
C LEU A 4 -38.08 -26.08 -23.38
N ILE A 5 -39.02 -25.35 -22.76
CA ILE A 5 -38.71 -24.28 -21.81
C ILE A 5 -38.30 -24.87 -20.45
N LYS A 6 -38.94 -25.97 -20.01
CA LYS A 6 -38.64 -26.61 -18.70
C LYS A 6 -37.24 -27.25 -18.65
N THR A 7 -36.76 -27.82 -19.75
CA THR A 7 -35.39 -28.37 -19.84
C THR A 7 -34.34 -27.26 -19.84
N PHE A 8 -34.64 -26.09 -20.42
CA PHE A 8 -33.72 -24.94 -20.40
C PHE A 8 -33.63 -24.29 -19.01
N THR A 9 -34.72 -24.26 -18.23
CA THR A 9 -34.71 -23.71 -16.86
C THR A 9 -33.97 -24.61 -15.87
N CYS A 10 -33.99 -25.94 -16.04
CA CYS A 10 -33.20 -26.86 -15.22
C CYS A 10 -31.69 -26.77 -15.52
N PHE A 11 -31.29 -26.56 -16.79
CA PHE A 11 -29.88 -26.44 -17.15
C PHE A 11 -29.26 -25.11 -16.69
N LEU A 12 -30.04 -24.01 -16.70
CA LEU A 12 -29.55 -22.70 -16.24
C LEU A 12 -29.35 -22.66 -14.72
N GLY A 13 -30.17 -23.39 -13.95
CA GLY A 13 -30.01 -23.50 -12.50
C GLY A 13 -28.76 -24.27 -12.05
N ILE A 14 -28.31 -25.25 -12.84
CA ILE A 14 -27.12 -26.06 -12.51
C ILE A 14 -25.82 -25.31 -12.86
N ILE A 15 -25.81 -24.46 -13.89
CA ILE A 15 -24.62 -23.67 -14.26
C ILE A 15 -24.34 -22.52 -13.28
N VAL A 16 -25.36 -21.94 -12.65
CA VAL A 16 -25.20 -20.84 -11.67
C VAL A 16 -24.63 -21.32 -10.33
N VAL A 17 -24.78 -22.59 -9.97
CA VAL A 17 -24.25 -23.16 -8.71
C VAL A 17 -22.73 -23.44 -8.79
N PHE A 18 -22.14 -23.56 -9.98
CA PHE A 18 -20.70 -23.83 -10.13
C PHE A 18 -19.80 -22.57 -10.20
N LEU A 19 -20.37 -21.36 -10.15
CA LEU A 19 -19.59 -20.11 -10.24
C LEU A 19 -19.21 -19.47 -8.89
N PHE A 20 -19.55 -20.10 -7.75
CA PHE A 20 -19.28 -19.56 -6.41
C PHE A 20 -18.40 -20.44 -5.51
N SER A 21 -17.61 -21.37 -6.07
CA SER A 21 -16.63 -22.11 -5.28
C SER A 21 -15.35 -22.38 -6.06
N SER A 22 -14.54 -21.33 -6.20
CA SER A 22 -13.10 -21.49 -6.38
C SER A 22 -12.34 -20.32 -5.73
N CYS A 23 -12.62 -20.07 -4.44
CA CYS A 23 -11.58 -19.55 -3.55
C CYS A 23 -10.80 -20.75 -3.03
N LYS A 24 -9.89 -21.28 -3.85
CA LYS A 24 -8.85 -22.15 -3.32
C LYS A 24 -7.82 -21.23 -2.68
N LYS A 25 -7.85 -21.14 -1.35
CA LYS A 25 -6.78 -20.51 -0.60
C LYS A 25 -5.61 -21.48 -0.69
N ASP A 26 -4.71 -21.26 -1.63
CA ASP A 26 -3.45 -22.00 -1.64
C ASP A 26 -2.72 -21.62 -0.36
N ILE A 27 -2.72 -22.55 0.60
CA ILE A 27 -1.81 -22.52 1.73
C ILE A 27 -0.44 -22.78 1.13
N LEU A 28 0.21 -21.71 0.68
CA LEU A 28 1.65 -21.70 0.59
C LEU A 28 2.13 -21.86 2.02
N THR A 29 2.69 -23.02 2.31
CA THR A 29 3.59 -23.18 3.44
C THR A 29 4.88 -22.45 3.04
N SER A 30 4.84 -21.12 2.98
CA SER A 30 6.05 -20.30 2.98
C SER A 30 6.58 -20.37 4.40
N LYS A 31 7.52 -21.30 4.57
CA LYS A 31 8.46 -21.26 5.68
C LYS A 31 9.34 -20.03 5.50
N ASP A 32 8.77 -18.83 5.68
CA ASP A 32 9.53 -17.58 5.83
C ASP A 32 8.72 -16.37 6.33
N ASP A 33 7.60 -16.58 7.01
CA ASP A 33 6.85 -15.46 7.63
C ASP A 33 7.60 -14.87 8.86
N SER A 34 8.72 -15.47 9.26
CA SER A 34 9.54 -15.02 10.39
C SER A 34 10.50 -13.88 10.07
N GLU A 35 10.90 -13.68 8.80
CA GLU A 35 11.83 -12.59 8.47
C GLU A 35 11.11 -11.23 8.39
N MET A 36 9.92 -11.15 7.78
CA MET A 36 9.18 -9.88 7.69
C MET A 36 8.58 -9.42 9.03
N ALA A 37 8.18 -10.36 9.90
CA ALA A 37 7.72 -10.02 11.25
C ALA A 37 8.86 -9.55 12.17
N ALA A 38 10.11 -9.95 11.90
CA ALA A 38 11.27 -9.60 12.73
C ALA A 38 11.78 -8.17 12.49
N VAL A 39 11.63 -7.62 11.27
CA VAL A 39 12.17 -6.28 10.93
C VAL A 39 11.45 -5.14 11.65
N SER A 40 10.19 -5.31 12.05
CA SER A 40 9.43 -4.29 12.79
C SER A 40 9.74 -4.24 14.30
N SER A 41 10.43 -5.25 14.84
CA SER A 41 10.46 -5.46 16.30
C SER A 41 11.42 -4.57 17.11
N HIS A 42 12.36 -3.84 16.50
CA HIS A 42 13.41 -3.17 17.27
C HIS A 42 13.87 -1.78 16.80
N VAL A 43 12.94 -0.91 16.40
CA VAL A 43 13.20 0.53 16.56
C VAL A 43 12.85 0.91 18.00
N GLN A 44 13.79 0.71 18.92
CA GLN A 44 13.63 1.17 20.31
C GLN A 44 13.82 2.68 20.37
N ILE A 45 12.72 3.43 20.37
CA ILE A 45 12.74 4.85 20.69
C ILE A 45 12.84 4.97 22.22
N PRO A 46 13.90 5.58 22.78
CA PRO A 46 14.06 5.71 24.22
C PRO A 46 12.84 6.40 24.87
N GLY A 47 12.20 5.71 25.82
CA GLY A 47 11.02 6.22 26.53
C GLY A 47 9.67 5.93 25.85
N ALA A 48 9.65 5.31 24.66
CA ALA A 48 8.42 4.82 24.06
C ALA A 48 8.17 3.35 24.47
N GLU A 49 7.26 3.13 25.40
CA GLU A 49 6.72 1.78 25.63
C GLU A 49 5.80 1.42 24.47
N VAL A 50 6.29 0.60 23.54
CA VAL A 50 5.49 -0.02 22.49
C VAL A 50 4.76 -1.21 23.11
N PRO A 51 3.42 -1.23 23.15
CA PRO A 51 2.66 -2.36 23.70
C PRO A 51 2.96 -3.67 22.95
N ASP A 52 2.94 -4.80 23.66
CA ASP A 52 3.13 -6.14 23.09
C ASP A 52 2.07 -6.54 22.03
N SER A 53 0.96 -5.80 21.97
CA SER A 53 -0.09 -6.02 20.96
C SER A 53 -0.72 -4.72 20.46
N TYR A 54 -0.96 -4.67 19.14
CA TYR A 54 -1.57 -3.56 18.45
C TYR A 54 -2.31 -4.06 17.19
N ASN A 55 -3.17 -3.22 16.63
CA ASN A 55 -3.83 -3.45 15.35
C ASN A 55 -3.13 -2.62 14.27
N THR A 56 -2.95 -3.18 13.08
CA THR A 56 -2.46 -2.46 11.90
C THR A 56 -3.60 -2.18 10.94
N PHE A 57 -3.76 -0.93 10.53
CA PHE A 57 -4.72 -0.50 9.52
C PHE A 57 -3.99 0.01 8.28
N TYR A 58 -4.37 -0.46 7.11
CA TYR A 58 -3.70 -0.15 5.85
C TYR A 58 -4.46 0.91 5.06
N GLY A 59 -3.72 1.83 4.44
CA GLY A 59 -4.26 2.74 3.45
C GLY A 59 -4.49 2.05 2.09
N PRO A 60 -5.02 2.80 1.11
CA PRO A 60 -5.15 2.33 -0.27
C PRO A 60 -3.79 2.04 -0.89
N VAL A 61 -3.78 1.17 -1.90
CA VAL A 61 -2.60 0.88 -2.72
C VAL A 61 -2.47 1.93 -3.82
N VAL A 62 -1.25 2.43 -4.03
CA VAL A 62 -0.88 3.37 -5.08
C VAL A 62 0.18 2.73 -5.98
N GLN A 63 -0.03 2.75 -7.29
CA GLN A 63 0.96 2.28 -8.26
C GLN A 63 2.22 3.16 -8.18
N MET A 64 3.39 2.53 -8.14
CA MET A 64 4.67 3.22 -8.09
C MET A 64 5.69 2.36 -8.84
N GLY A 65 6.33 2.92 -9.85
CA GLY A 65 7.21 2.15 -10.74
C GLY A 65 6.50 0.92 -11.31
N ASN A 66 7.22 -0.22 -11.32
CA ASN A 66 6.67 -1.54 -11.65
C ASN A 66 5.90 -2.22 -10.51
N GLY A 67 5.83 -1.58 -9.35
CA GLY A 67 5.27 -2.13 -8.12
C GLY A 67 4.19 -1.25 -7.51
N HIS A 68 4.07 -1.28 -6.19
CA HIS A 68 3.14 -0.41 -5.48
C HIS A 68 3.62 -0.04 -4.10
N ALA A 69 3.03 1.05 -3.61
CA ALA A 69 3.21 1.57 -2.27
C ALA A 69 1.86 1.62 -1.54
N ARG A 70 1.87 1.50 -0.22
CA ARG A 70 0.72 1.88 0.63
C ARG A 70 1.18 2.29 2.01
N THR A 71 0.33 3.05 2.70
CA THR A 71 0.56 3.39 4.10
C THR A 71 -0.01 2.34 5.05
N TRP A 72 0.47 2.37 6.30
CA TRP A 72 -0.14 1.66 7.43
C TRP A 72 -0.08 2.50 8.69
N ILE A 73 -0.95 2.23 9.66
CA ILE A 73 -0.91 2.78 11.03
C ILE A 73 -1.10 1.66 12.05
N ASN A 74 -0.20 1.60 13.04
CA ASN A 74 -0.30 0.76 14.23
C ASN A 74 -1.02 1.51 15.34
N VAL A 75 -2.05 0.89 15.90
CA VAL A 75 -2.89 1.45 16.96
C VAL A 75 -2.96 0.47 18.11
N SER A 76 -2.64 0.93 19.32
CA SER A 76 -2.72 0.12 20.53
C SER A 76 -4.16 -0.26 20.88
N GLN A 77 -4.33 -1.23 21.78
CA GLN A 77 -5.65 -1.66 22.24
C GLN A 77 -6.43 -0.56 22.98
N ASP A 78 -5.74 0.43 23.55
CA ASP A 78 -6.30 1.63 24.19
C ASP A 78 -6.52 2.81 23.23
N ASN A 79 -6.55 2.56 21.90
CA ASN A 79 -6.78 3.55 20.84
C ASN A 79 -5.74 4.69 20.79
N ARG A 80 -4.46 4.40 21.06
CA ARG A 80 -3.37 5.36 20.79
C ARG A 80 -2.69 5.01 19.47
N ALA A 81 -2.45 6.01 18.64
CA ALA A 81 -1.56 5.85 17.48
C ALA A 81 -0.14 5.59 17.99
N LEU A 82 0.49 4.52 17.51
CA LEU A 82 1.85 4.12 17.90
C LEU A 82 2.87 4.53 16.84
N ALA A 83 2.58 4.19 15.59
CA ALA A 83 3.41 4.50 14.43
C ALA A 83 2.57 4.46 13.17
N PHE A 84 2.97 5.19 12.14
CA PHE A 84 2.54 4.94 10.77
C PHE A 84 3.78 4.88 9.89
N GLY A 85 3.65 4.25 8.72
CA GLY A 85 4.75 4.11 7.78
C GLY A 85 4.24 3.78 6.39
N VAL A 86 5.20 3.57 5.50
CA VAL A 86 4.98 3.14 4.12
C VAL A 86 5.56 1.75 3.96
N GLU A 87 4.87 0.91 3.19
CA GLU A 87 5.44 -0.30 2.63
C GLU A 87 5.49 -0.20 1.11
N LEU A 88 6.56 -0.73 0.53
CA LEU A 88 6.85 -0.74 -0.90
C LEU A 88 7.07 -2.18 -1.32
N THR A 89 6.55 -2.58 -2.48
CA THR A 89 7.00 -3.82 -3.12
C THR A 89 8.38 -3.65 -3.73
N ASP A 90 9.08 -4.76 -3.99
CA ASP A 90 10.40 -4.77 -4.65
C ASP A 90 10.43 -3.92 -5.94
N GLY A 91 9.47 -4.14 -6.84
CA GLY A 91 9.36 -3.39 -8.10
C GLY A 91 8.95 -1.91 -7.95
N ALA A 92 8.68 -1.42 -6.74
CA ALA A 92 8.23 -0.03 -6.56
C ALA A 92 9.32 0.99 -6.88
N LEU A 93 10.59 0.59 -6.84
CA LEU A 93 11.75 1.44 -7.13
C LEU A 93 12.30 1.23 -8.55
N GLU A 94 11.62 0.43 -9.36
CA GLU A 94 11.99 0.14 -10.74
C GLU A 94 11.06 0.89 -11.70
N ASP A 95 11.60 1.36 -12.84
CA ASP A 95 10.83 2.06 -13.87
C ASP A 95 10.01 3.24 -13.32
N LEU A 96 10.65 4.02 -12.44
CA LEU A 96 10.05 5.24 -11.91
C LEU A 96 9.90 6.28 -13.04
N PRO A 97 8.88 7.16 -12.96
CA PRO A 97 8.67 8.18 -13.96
C PRO A 97 9.92 9.04 -14.18
N ASP A 98 10.21 9.31 -15.45
CA ASP A 98 11.20 10.29 -15.89
C ASP A 98 10.44 11.40 -16.62
N ILE A 99 10.15 12.49 -15.90
CA ILE A 99 9.30 13.58 -16.40
C ILE A 99 10.22 14.68 -16.96
N PRO A 100 10.05 15.08 -18.23
CA PRO A 100 10.83 16.19 -18.79
C PRO A 100 10.64 17.49 -17.98
N GLU A 101 11.72 18.25 -17.81
CA GLU A 101 11.71 19.50 -17.02
C GLU A 101 10.65 20.51 -17.47
N GLU A 102 10.38 20.56 -18.77
CA GLU A 102 9.36 21.40 -19.40
C GLU A 102 7.91 20.99 -19.09
N GLU A 103 7.68 19.76 -18.65
CA GLU A 103 6.36 19.25 -18.22
C GLU A 103 6.15 19.39 -16.71
N ARG A 104 7.18 19.79 -15.96
CA ARG A 104 7.11 20.08 -14.53
C ARG A 104 6.53 21.48 -14.32
N ASP A 105 5.28 21.56 -13.87
CA ASP A 105 4.76 22.83 -13.29
C ASP A 105 5.27 22.96 -11.85
N PHE A 106 5.44 24.19 -11.36
CA PHE A 106 5.79 24.51 -9.97
C PHE A 106 4.82 23.88 -8.95
N ILE A 107 3.60 23.54 -9.41
CA ILE A 107 2.56 22.83 -8.65
C ILE A 107 2.60 21.32 -8.89
N SER A 108 2.90 20.86 -10.11
CA SER A 108 2.92 19.43 -10.45
C SER A 108 4.21 18.74 -10.04
N GLY A 109 5.26 19.52 -9.78
CA GLY A 109 6.47 19.08 -9.12
C GLY A 109 7.11 17.84 -9.76
N PRO A 110 8.00 17.19 -9.01
CA PRO A 110 8.49 15.84 -9.29
C PRO A 110 7.35 14.82 -9.29
N ALA A 111 7.61 13.55 -9.62
CA ALA A 111 6.56 12.55 -9.56
C ALA A 111 6.11 12.32 -8.10
N ASP A 112 4.94 12.86 -7.75
CA ASP A 112 4.33 12.77 -6.42
C ASP A 112 3.47 11.51 -6.27
N PHE A 113 3.87 10.62 -5.37
CA PHE A 113 3.04 9.49 -4.95
C PHE A 113 2.30 9.84 -3.66
N LEU A 114 1.05 10.29 -3.80
CA LEU A 114 0.18 10.63 -2.68
C LEU A 114 -0.41 9.36 -2.04
N LEU A 115 0.12 8.98 -0.88
CA LEU A 115 -0.31 7.79 -0.13
C LEU A 115 -1.28 8.19 0.98
N VAL A 116 -2.58 8.04 0.73
CA VAL A 116 -3.63 8.34 1.72
C VAL A 116 -3.54 7.37 2.91
N LEU A 117 -3.64 7.89 4.12
CA LEU A 117 -3.70 7.09 5.34
C LEU A 117 -5.10 6.48 5.54
N HIS A 118 -5.16 5.32 6.19
CA HIS A 118 -6.44 4.75 6.62
C HIS A 118 -7.21 5.77 7.50
N PRO A 119 -8.56 5.85 7.43
CA PRO A 119 -9.36 6.80 8.24
C PRO A 119 -9.04 6.80 9.75
N LYS A 120 -8.61 5.65 10.28
CA LYS A 120 -8.16 5.51 11.68
C LYS A 120 -7.03 6.48 12.06
N ALA A 121 -6.17 6.86 11.11
CA ALA A 121 -5.13 7.86 11.34
C ALA A 121 -5.71 9.25 11.62
N ARG A 122 -6.74 9.66 10.87
CA ARG A 122 -7.43 10.96 11.05
C ARG A 122 -8.24 11.03 12.34
N GLU A 123 -8.71 9.89 12.84
CA GLU A 123 -9.38 9.80 14.14
C GLU A 123 -8.42 10.05 15.31
N LEU A 124 -7.14 9.68 15.17
CA LEU A 124 -6.17 9.63 16.27
C LEU A 124 -5.03 10.65 16.15
N THR A 125 -4.84 11.25 14.98
CA THR A 125 -3.74 12.16 14.65
C THR A 125 -4.21 13.25 13.68
N PRO A 126 -3.48 14.36 13.51
CA PRO A 126 -3.82 15.38 12.53
C PRO A 126 -3.40 15.01 11.09
N TYR A 127 -2.79 13.84 10.86
CA TYR A 127 -2.27 13.43 9.56
C TYR A 127 -3.29 12.60 8.76
N ASP A 128 -3.33 12.79 7.44
CA ASP A 128 -4.22 12.07 6.53
C ASP A 128 -3.54 11.47 5.29
N HIS A 129 -2.29 11.81 5.01
CA HIS A 129 -1.50 11.22 3.93
C HIS A 129 0.02 11.31 4.20
N ILE A 130 0.78 10.58 3.39
CA ILE A 130 2.23 10.71 3.21
C ILE A 130 2.44 10.97 1.71
N CYS A 131 3.30 11.92 1.35
CA CYS A 131 3.75 12.06 -0.04
C CYS A 131 5.15 11.46 -0.15
N ILE A 132 5.41 10.70 -1.21
CA ILE A 132 6.76 10.36 -1.64
C ILE A 132 7.02 11.15 -2.91
N ASN A 133 8.01 12.03 -2.86
CA ASN A 133 8.29 12.95 -3.96
C ASN A 133 9.54 12.48 -4.72
N TRP A 134 9.38 11.95 -5.93
CA TRP A 134 10.50 11.42 -6.72
C TRP A 134 11.12 12.48 -7.64
N ASN A 135 12.35 12.87 -7.34
CA ASN A 135 13.16 13.82 -8.09
C ASN A 135 14.12 13.12 -9.05
N GLU A 136 13.62 12.71 -10.23
CA GLU A 136 14.40 11.96 -11.22
C GLU A 136 15.67 12.68 -11.72
N HIS A 137 15.69 14.03 -11.71
CA HIS A 137 16.82 14.86 -12.14
C HIS A 137 17.51 15.58 -10.97
N GLY A 138 17.05 15.36 -9.74
CA GLY A 138 17.43 16.18 -8.61
C GLY A 138 16.79 17.57 -8.61
N HIS A 139 17.24 18.44 -7.69
CA HIS A 139 16.82 19.83 -7.59
C HIS A 139 17.88 20.71 -6.88
N GLU A 140 17.63 22.01 -6.77
CA GLU A 140 18.49 22.97 -6.05
C GLU A 140 18.56 22.65 -4.52
N PRO A 141 19.65 22.96 -3.80
CA PRO A 141 20.80 23.74 -4.26
C PRO A 141 21.78 22.95 -5.12
N ALA A 142 22.33 23.65 -6.11
CA ALA A 142 23.33 23.10 -7.02
C ALA A 142 24.51 22.47 -6.25
N GLY A 143 24.80 21.21 -6.57
CA GLY A 143 25.88 20.43 -5.96
C GLY A 143 25.48 19.72 -4.66
N ILE A 144 24.24 19.88 -4.19
CA ILE A 144 23.71 19.17 -3.01
C ILE A 144 22.74 18.07 -3.46
N TYR A 145 21.66 18.44 -4.15
CA TYR A 145 20.58 17.52 -4.53
C TYR A 145 20.54 17.23 -6.04
N ASN A 146 21.71 17.17 -6.69
CA ASN A 146 21.83 17.01 -8.15
C ASN A 146 21.67 15.56 -8.65
N LEU A 147 21.47 14.60 -7.76
CA LEU A 147 21.29 13.19 -8.12
C LEU A 147 19.83 12.79 -7.95
N PRO A 148 19.36 11.76 -8.67
CA PRO A 148 18.01 11.25 -8.47
C PRO A 148 17.76 10.86 -7.00
N HIS A 149 16.69 11.37 -6.39
CA HIS A 149 16.38 11.13 -4.98
C HIS A 149 14.89 11.25 -4.68
N PHE A 150 14.50 10.81 -3.48
CA PHE A 150 13.17 11.06 -2.93
C PHE A 150 13.24 12.07 -1.80
N ASP A 151 12.26 12.97 -1.72
CA ASP A 151 11.99 13.82 -0.55
C ASP A 151 10.87 13.26 0.34
#